data_AF-Q1QRD8-F1
#
_entry.id   AF-Q1QRD8-F1
#
_cell.length_a   1.000
_cell.length_b   1.000
_cell.length_c   1.000
_cell.angle_alpha   90.00
_cell.angle_beta   90.00
_cell.angle_gamma   90.00
#
_symmetry.space_group_name_H-M   'P 1'
#
loop_
_entity.id
_entity.type
_entity.pdbx_description
1 polymer ?
#
loop_
_entity_poly.entity_id
_entity_poly.type
_entity_poly.pdbx_seq_one_letter_code
_entity_poly.pdbx_strand_id
1 'polypeptide(L)'
;MLHAIASAFIGVATFISSLFGAAPATGPSLGAALPSGTAVFETSLQSRISSTDTSLTLVSNSVRGGSALSGYNCFTVDEGRTDAEYVCGTISGTSVTSLTRGIDPATGTSTNSTLKFAHRVGSDVKITDFPLLQILRNQANGADAYEHALTYAAGVTPANTGDLTDKEYVDGVAFSGAGVIDASTIAKGVVELATGAEAAASTASGGSGPLALPASLATSTYNSATAGNVVPVTDAATKAIDQNFLPATTTKVFQFASSTYIGFFPAYTIGKNSQIFTSTGTSTFAVPSGITKVQVQVQGAGGGSDLAGSGAGGTCIKTVDVSATTSVQVFVGAGGAAGTSGGTGTAGGWSTFGTNGFYCSANGGSGSGTASSPGSGGAATSGDLNITGQAGSPVFDGATARGGDGGSSMLGFGGRGVAATSGANPGTGYGSGAGGANAGNTGGTSGGNGIVIVRW
;
A
#
# COMPACT_ATOMS: atom_id res chain seq x y z
N MET A 1 -36.59 30.26 89.12
CA MET A 1 -36.99 30.42 87.70
C MET A 1 -35.91 29.89 86.75
N LEU A 2 -35.48 28.64 86.98
CA LEU A 2 -34.53 27.89 86.14
C LEU A 2 -34.77 26.37 86.34
N HIS A 3 -36.05 25.96 86.34
CA HIS A 3 -36.48 24.58 86.64
C HIS A 3 -37.73 24.15 85.84
N ALA A 4 -38.09 24.89 84.78
CA ALA A 4 -39.35 24.66 84.04
C ALA A 4 -39.18 24.56 82.51
N ILE A 5 -37.98 24.26 82.00
CA ILE A 5 -37.73 24.10 80.55
C ILE A 5 -37.12 22.73 80.19
N ALA A 6 -36.65 21.94 81.16
CA ALA A 6 -36.04 20.63 80.87
C ALA A 6 -37.05 19.47 80.68
N SER A 7 -38.33 19.66 81.05
CA SER A 7 -39.30 18.55 81.10
C SER A 7 -40.20 18.42 79.86
N ALA A 8 -40.12 19.35 78.91
CA ALA A 8 -40.98 19.34 77.72
C ALA A 8 -40.33 18.72 76.47
N PHE A 9 -39.03 18.43 76.48
CA PHE A 9 -38.33 17.84 75.32
C PHE A 9 -38.06 16.32 75.43
N ILE A 10 -38.33 15.69 76.57
CA ILE A 10 -38.11 14.24 76.76
C ILE A 10 -39.38 13.42 76.47
N GLY A 11 -40.56 14.04 76.45
CA GLY A 11 -41.86 13.35 76.27
C GLY A 11 -42.36 13.17 74.83
N VAL A 12 -41.73 13.81 73.82
CA VAL A 12 -42.17 13.72 72.41
C VAL A 12 -41.31 12.74 71.59
N ALA A 13 -40.11 12.38 72.08
CA ALA A 13 -39.24 11.43 71.39
C ALA A 13 -39.66 9.95 71.58
N THR A 14 -40.49 9.63 72.58
CA THR A 14 -40.89 8.25 72.91
C THR A 14 -42.29 7.85 72.45
N PHE A 15 -43.07 8.76 71.83
CA PHE A 15 -44.40 8.43 71.28
C PHE A 15 -44.45 8.38 69.74
N ILE A 16 -43.37 8.74 69.03
CA ILE A 16 -43.30 8.65 67.56
C ILE A 16 -42.62 7.35 67.09
N SER A 17 -41.88 6.63 67.95
CA SER A 17 -41.25 5.35 67.60
C SER A 17 -42.21 4.15 67.60
N SER A 18 -43.44 4.28 68.09
CA SER A 18 -44.46 3.22 68.05
C SER A 18 -45.47 3.37 66.90
N LEU A 19 -45.38 4.44 66.08
CA LEU A 19 -46.32 4.69 64.98
C LEU A 19 -45.81 4.20 63.61
N PHE A 20 -44.52 3.89 63.49
CA PHE A 20 -43.97 3.14 62.37
C PHE A 20 -43.55 1.78 62.89
N GLY A 21 -44.43 0.78 62.73
CA GLY A 21 -44.06 -0.61 62.98
C GLY A 21 -42.76 -0.90 62.24
N ALA A 22 -41.73 -1.31 62.97
CA ALA A 22 -40.50 -1.79 62.36
C ALA A 22 -40.90 -2.84 61.32
N ALA A 23 -40.55 -2.58 60.06
CA ALA A 23 -40.74 -3.57 59.01
C ALA A 23 -40.13 -4.89 59.52
N PRO A 24 -40.85 -6.03 59.45
CA PRO A 24 -40.30 -7.30 59.86
C PRO A 24 -38.96 -7.45 59.14
N ALA A 25 -37.89 -7.74 59.89
CA ALA A 25 -36.60 -8.03 59.30
C ALA A 25 -36.82 -9.13 58.25
N THR A 26 -36.82 -8.76 56.98
CA THR A 26 -36.95 -9.71 55.88
C THR A 26 -35.67 -10.52 55.92
N GLY A 27 -35.78 -11.80 56.26
CA GLY A 27 -34.66 -12.73 56.15
C GLY A 27 -34.06 -12.67 54.74
N PRO A 28 -32.78 -13.07 54.57
CA PRO A 28 -32.19 -13.16 53.24
C PRO A 28 -33.08 -14.03 52.33
N SER A 29 -33.25 -13.61 51.08
CA SER A 29 -33.96 -14.42 50.09
C SER A 29 -33.32 -15.80 50.01
N LEU A 30 -34.12 -16.87 50.14
CA LEU A 30 -33.64 -18.24 49.96
C LEU A 30 -32.91 -18.32 48.60
N GLY A 31 -31.65 -18.78 48.63
CA GLY A 31 -30.79 -18.90 47.44
C GLY A 31 -29.92 -17.68 47.10
N ALA A 32 -30.10 -16.51 47.74
CA ALA A 32 -29.26 -15.32 47.47
C ALA A 32 -27.94 -15.29 48.27
N ALA A 33 -27.89 -15.99 49.41
CA ALA A 33 -26.69 -16.19 50.21
C ALA A 33 -26.69 -17.62 50.78
N LEU A 34 -25.58 -18.34 50.63
CA LEU A 34 -25.44 -19.70 51.17
C LEU A 34 -25.24 -19.65 52.70
N PRO A 35 -25.97 -20.45 53.51
CA PRO A 35 -25.81 -20.50 54.95
C PRO A 35 -24.37 -20.83 55.40
N SER A 36 -23.97 -20.29 56.56
CA SER A 36 -22.67 -20.65 57.15
C SER A 36 -22.70 -22.10 57.62
N GLY A 37 -21.70 -22.88 57.22
CA GLY A 37 -21.53 -24.24 57.68
C GLY A 37 -20.44 -24.25 58.73
N THR A 38 -20.81 -24.35 60.01
CA THR A 38 -19.83 -24.52 61.09
C THR A 38 -20.23 -25.72 61.95
N ALA A 39 -19.71 -26.89 61.58
CA ALA A 39 -19.64 -28.13 62.36
C ALA A 39 -20.93 -28.96 62.52
N VAL A 40 -20.73 -30.27 62.79
CA VAL A 40 -21.78 -31.20 63.23
C VAL A 40 -22.40 -30.63 64.50
N PHE A 41 -23.67 -30.25 64.40
CA PHE A 41 -24.40 -29.58 65.46
C PHE A 41 -25.66 -30.36 65.78
N GLU A 42 -25.85 -30.62 67.07
CA GLU A 42 -27.03 -31.22 67.64
C GLU A 42 -27.33 -30.52 68.96
N THR A 43 -28.55 -30.04 69.10
CA THR A 43 -29.06 -29.42 70.32
C THR A 43 -30.55 -29.74 70.43
N SER A 44 -31.25 -29.07 71.34
CA SER A 44 -32.70 -29.15 71.39
C SER A 44 -33.33 -27.77 71.55
N LEU A 45 -34.64 -27.69 71.31
CA LEU A 45 -35.41 -26.48 71.58
C LEU A 45 -35.52 -26.22 73.09
N GLN A 46 -35.10 -25.02 73.51
CA GLN A 46 -35.24 -24.55 74.89
C GLN A 46 -36.69 -24.24 75.24
N SER A 47 -37.47 -23.78 74.27
CA SER A 47 -38.90 -23.45 74.41
C SER A 47 -39.71 -24.08 73.29
N ARG A 48 -40.98 -24.41 73.57
CA ARG A 48 -41.95 -24.84 72.56
C ARG A 48 -42.08 -23.74 71.48
N ILE A 49 -42.23 -24.14 70.23
CA ILE A 49 -42.63 -23.24 69.14
C ILE A 49 -43.95 -23.69 68.50
N SER A 50 -44.79 -22.73 68.11
CA SER A 50 -46.00 -22.92 67.32
C SER A 50 -45.68 -22.93 65.82
N SER A 51 -46.61 -23.33 64.95
CA SER A 51 -46.43 -23.32 63.48
C SER A 51 -46.32 -21.92 62.87
N THR A 52 -46.61 -20.87 63.64
CA THR A 52 -46.56 -19.46 63.19
C THR A 52 -45.38 -18.68 63.75
N ASP A 53 -44.59 -19.26 64.65
CA ASP A 53 -43.49 -18.55 65.28
C ASP A 53 -42.38 -18.20 64.28
N THR A 54 -41.83 -17.00 64.41
CA THR A 54 -40.76 -16.44 63.56
C THR A 54 -39.40 -16.44 64.26
N SER A 55 -39.32 -17.02 65.46
CA SER A 55 -38.10 -17.22 66.22
C SER A 55 -38.15 -18.53 67.01
N LEU A 56 -36.99 -19.05 67.39
CA LEU A 56 -36.82 -20.18 68.30
C LEU A 56 -35.60 -19.96 69.18
N THR A 57 -35.51 -20.71 70.28
CA THR A 57 -34.37 -20.63 71.20
C THR A 57 -33.76 -22.02 71.38
N LEU A 58 -32.45 -22.12 71.19
CA LEU A 58 -31.67 -23.35 71.31
C LEU A 58 -31.20 -23.54 72.76
N VAL A 59 -31.13 -24.79 73.24
CA VAL A 59 -30.55 -25.09 74.56
C VAL A 59 -29.06 -24.74 74.62
N SER A 60 -28.36 -24.92 73.49
CA SER A 60 -26.95 -24.56 73.31
C SER A 60 -26.70 -24.20 71.86
N ASN A 61 -25.84 -23.22 71.61
CA ASN A 61 -25.29 -22.90 70.29
C ASN A 61 -23.83 -23.37 70.13
N SER A 62 -23.29 -24.12 71.10
CA SER A 62 -21.92 -24.62 71.04
C SER A 62 -21.80 -25.77 70.04
N VAL A 63 -20.74 -25.76 69.24
CA VAL A 63 -20.44 -26.84 68.29
C VAL A 63 -19.38 -27.79 68.82
N ARG A 64 -19.35 -29.01 68.29
CA ARG A 64 -18.28 -29.97 68.57
C ARG A 64 -16.96 -29.39 68.05
N GLY A 65 -16.06 -29.01 68.98
CA GLY A 65 -14.81 -28.30 68.67
C GLY A 65 -14.61 -26.98 69.44
N GLY A 66 -15.62 -26.52 70.21
CA GLY A 66 -15.46 -25.43 71.19
C GLY A 66 -15.82 -24.03 70.69
N SER A 67 -16.21 -23.86 69.43
CA SER A 67 -16.78 -22.60 68.91
C SER A 67 -18.30 -22.52 69.13
N ALA A 68 -18.89 -21.37 68.84
CA ALA A 68 -20.33 -21.16 68.89
C ALA A 68 -20.89 -20.85 67.49
N LEU A 69 -22.08 -21.39 67.19
CA LEU A 69 -22.83 -21.03 66.00
C LEU A 69 -23.24 -19.55 66.03
N SER A 70 -23.12 -18.89 64.89
CA SER A 70 -23.56 -17.51 64.68
C SER A 70 -23.96 -17.28 63.22
N GLY A 71 -24.73 -16.22 62.95
CA GLY A 71 -25.14 -15.85 61.59
C GLY A 71 -26.27 -16.72 61.02
N TYR A 72 -26.45 -16.69 59.70
CA TYR A 72 -27.53 -17.41 59.03
C TYR A 72 -27.23 -18.91 58.89
N ASN A 73 -28.09 -19.74 59.46
CA ASN A 73 -27.95 -21.20 59.52
C ASN A 73 -29.30 -21.89 59.27
N CYS A 74 -29.25 -23.14 58.80
CA CYS A 74 -30.42 -23.98 58.57
C CYS A 74 -30.35 -25.24 59.43
N PHE A 75 -31.50 -25.72 59.87
CA PHE A 75 -31.66 -26.84 60.78
C PHE A 75 -32.79 -27.76 60.33
N THR A 76 -32.67 -29.02 60.72
CA THR A 76 -33.78 -29.97 60.77
C THR A 76 -34.25 -30.07 62.22
N VAL A 77 -35.52 -29.80 62.47
CA VAL A 77 -36.16 -29.97 63.78
C VAL A 77 -36.93 -31.29 63.79
N ASP A 78 -36.85 -32.05 64.88
CA ASP A 78 -37.53 -33.36 65.05
C ASP A 78 -37.14 -34.38 63.96
N GLU A 79 -35.84 -34.54 63.70
CA GLU A 79 -35.34 -35.43 62.64
C GLU A 79 -35.79 -36.89 62.85
N GLY A 80 -36.21 -37.55 61.77
CA GLY A 80 -36.64 -38.96 61.80
C GLY A 80 -38.08 -39.16 62.25
N ARG A 81 -38.84 -38.08 62.46
CA ARG A 81 -40.28 -38.12 62.75
C ARG A 81 -41.09 -37.61 61.57
N THR A 82 -42.40 -37.88 61.58
CA THR A 82 -43.33 -37.41 60.54
C THR A 82 -43.55 -35.90 60.58
N ASP A 83 -43.24 -35.27 61.72
CA ASP A 83 -43.29 -33.83 61.96
C ASP A 83 -41.90 -33.16 61.80
N ALA A 84 -40.96 -33.81 61.11
CA ALA A 84 -39.66 -33.20 60.82
C ALA A 84 -39.81 -31.93 59.96
N GLU A 85 -39.11 -30.87 60.34
CA GLU A 85 -39.19 -29.57 59.64
C GLU A 85 -37.81 -28.99 59.33
N TYR A 86 -37.64 -28.51 58.11
CA TYR A 86 -36.49 -27.72 57.69
C TYR A 86 -36.74 -26.22 57.92
N VAL A 87 -35.88 -25.60 58.72
CA VAL A 87 -35.97 -24.18 59.10
C VAL A 87 -34.63 -23.48 58.94
N CYS A 88 -34.63 -22.21 58.56
CA CYS A 88 -33.42 -21.38 58.51
C CYS A 88 -33.63 -20.07 59.26
N GLY A 89 -32.59 -19.53 59.89
CA GLY A 89 -32.66 -18.23 60.56
C GLY A 89 -31.30 -17.72 61.02
N THR A 90 -31.30 -16.53 61.61
CA THR A 90 -30.08 -15.86 62.08
C THR A 90 -29.88 -16.11 63.56
N ILE A 91 -28.76 -16.75 63.90
CA ILE A 91 -28.35 -17.09 65.26
C ILE A 91 -27.56 -15.93 65.88
N SER A 92 -27.96 -15.52 67.08
CA SER A 92 -27.19 -14.65 67.98
C SER A 92 -27.30 -15.18 69.41
N GLY A 93 -26.20 -15.68 69.97
CA GLY A 93 -26.25 -16.51 71.18
C GLY A 93 -27.07 -17.78 70.93
N THR A 94 -28.01 -18.09 71.83
CA THR A 94 -28.95 -19.22 71.67
C THR A 94 -30.24 -18.84 70.94
N SER A 95 -30.45 -17.56 70.64
CA SER A 95 -31.65 -17.09 69.95
C SER A 95 -31.49 -17.21 68.44
N VAL A 96 -32.49 -17.79 67.79
CA VAL A 96 -32.60 -17.83 66.32
C VAL A 96 -33.80 -16.99 65.92
N THR A 97 -33.55 -15.96 65.12
CA THR A 97 -34.56 -14.98 64.70
C THR A 97 -34.72 -14.99 63.18
N SER A 98 -35.76 -14.31 62.69
CA SER A 98 -36.05 -14.22 61.25
C SER A 98 -36.21 -15.60 60.60
N LEU A 99 -36.93 -16.50 61.28
CA LEU A 99 -37.11 -17.86 60.82
C LEU A 99 -37.85 -17.92 59.49
N THR A 100 -37.25 -18.62 58.55
CA THR A 100 -37.90 -19.16 57.36
C THR A 100 -38.21 -20.63 57.64
N ARG A 101 -39.48 -21.00 57.56
CA ARG A 101 -40.01 -22.27 58.09
C ARG A 101 -40.74 -23.10 57.05
N GLY A 102 -40.82 -24.40 57.28
CA GLY A 102 -41.45 -25.36 56.37
C GLY A 102 -40.81 -25.33 54.98
N ILE A 103 -39.48 -25.33 54.91
CA ILE A 103 -38.76 -25.33 53.64
C ILE A 103 -39.05 -26.65 52.93
N ASP A 104 -39.49 -26.57 51.68
CA ASP A 104 -39.90 -27.74 50.90
C ASP A 104 -38.66 -28.57 50.51
N PRO A 105 -38.56 -29.85 50.94
CA PRO A 105 -37.41 -30.69 50.64
C PRO A 105 -37.27 -31.01 49.14
N ALA A 106 -38.34 -30.86 48.34
CA ALA A 106 -38.28 -31.10 46.89
C ALA A 106 -37.70 -29.92 46.11
N THR A 107 -37.85 -28.68 46.61
CA THR A 107 -37.40 -27.47 45.89
C THR A 107 -36.26 -26.74 46.58
N GLY A 108 -36.07 -26.93 47.88
CA GLY A 108 -35.03 -26.30 48.71
C GLY A 108 -35.08 -24.76 48.79
N THR A 109 -36.04 -24.13 48.13
CA THR A 109 -36.08 -22.67 47.89
C THR A 109 -37.46 -22.06 48.13
N SER A 110 -38.50 -22.88 48.33
CA SER A 110 -39.84 -22.42 48.68
C SER A 110 -40.23 -22.86 50.10
N THR A 111 -41.21 -22.17 50.68
CA THR A 111 -41.84 -22.60 51.95
C THR A 111 -43.24 -23.13 51.70
N ASN A 112 -43.63 -24.15 52.45
CA ASN A 112 -44.96 -24.75 52.42
C ASN A 112 -45.58 -24.72 53.82
N SER A 113 -46.77 -24.13 53.95
CA SER A 113 -47.47 -24.01 55.23
C SER A 113 -47.85 -25.35 55.84
N THR A 114 -48.05 -26.40 55.02
CA THR A 114 -48.36 -27.76 55.52
C THR A 114 -47.15 -28.44 56.16
N LEU A 115 -45.95 -27.91 55.92
CA LEU A 115 -44.69 -28.39 56.49
C LEU A 115 -44.24 -27.55 57.70
N LYS A 116 -45.09 -26.63 58.19
CA LYS A 116 -44.82 -25.85 59.40
C LYS A 116 -45.52 -26.49 60.60
N PHE A 117 -44.76 -27.10 61.50
CA PHE A 117 -45.30 -27.84 62.63
C PHE A 117 -45.15 -27.08 63.96
N ALA A 118 -45.86 -27.53 64.99
CA ALA A 118 -45.58 -27.09 66.35
C ALA A 118 -44.61 -28.09 66.98
N HIS A 119 -43.47 -27.61 67.47
CA HIS A 119 -42.44 -28.44 68.08
C HIS A 119 -42.40 -28.21 69.59
N ARG A 120 -42.11 -29.26 70.35
CA ARG A 120 -42.12 -29.24 71.81
C ARG A 120 -40.76 -28.80 72.35
N VAL A 121 -40.75 -28.43 73.64
CA VAL A 121 -39.48 -28.28 74.37
C VAL A 121 -38.72 -29.60 74.29
N GLY A 122 -37.43 -29.54 74.01
CA GLY A 122 -36.59 -30.72 73.88
C GLY A 122 -36.63 -31.42 72.52
N SER A 123 -37.42 -30.94 71.55
CA SER A 123 -37.32 -31.41 70.16
C SER A 123 -35.88 -31.24 69.65
N ASP A 124 -35.34 -32.25 68.98
CA ASP A 124 -33.97 -32.21 68.48
C ASP A 124 -33.84 -31.19 67.34
N VAL A 125 -32.70 -30.49 67.31
CA VAL A 125 -32.36 -29.50 66.28
C VAL A 125 -30.97 -29.83 65.78
N LYS A 126 -30.87 -30.20 64.51
CA LYS A 126 -29.64 -30.73 63.91
C LYS A 126 -29.29 -30.06 62.59
N ILE A 127 -28.01 -30.06 62.25
CA ILE A 127 -27.52 -29.73 60.91
C ILE A 127 -26.97 -31.02 60.29
N THR A 128 -27.72 -31.61 59.35
CA THR A 128 -27.55 -33.02 58.94
C THR A 128 -26.65 -33.21 57.71
N ASP A 129 -26.61 -32.25 56.76
CA ASP A 129 -25.87 -32.36 55.49
C ASP A 129 -24.57 -31.53 55.43
N PHE A 130 -24.04 -31.16 56.60
CA PHE A 130 -22.98 -30.15 56.74
C PHE A 130 -21.73 -30.38 55.87
N PRO A 131 -21.10 -31.58 55.82
CA PRO A 131 -19.87 -31.75 55.05
C PRO A 131 -20.05 -31.55 53.54
N LEU A 132 -21.18 -32.02 52.98
CA LEU A 132 -21.45 -31.92 51.55
C LEU A 132 -21.75 -30.46 51.15
N LEU A 133 -22.56 -29.77 51.94
CA LEU A 133 -22.88 -28.35 51.72
C LEU A 133 -21.65 -27.45 51.88
N GLN A 134 -20.72 -27.80 52.78
CA GLN A 134 -19.47 -27.07 52.96
C GLN A 134 -18.55 -27.17 51.74
N ILE A 135 -18.40 -28.37 51.18
CA ILE A 135 -17.56 -28.61 49.99
C ILE A 135 -18.15 -27.88 48.79
N LEU A 136 -19.44 -28.02 48.53
CA LEU A 136 -20.12 -27.33 47.43
C LEU A 136 -20.04 -25.80 47.56
N ARG A 137 -20.18 -25.27 48.79
CA ARG A 137 -20.03 -23.82 49.04
C ARG A 137 -18.60 -23.36 48.80
N ASN A 138 -17.59 -24.09 49.28
CA ASN A 138 -16.20 -23.71 49.06
C ASN A 138 -15.85 -23.73 47.57
N GLN A 139 -16.32 -24.73 46.83
CA GLN A 139 -16.15 -24.82 45.38
C GLN A 139 -16.85 -23.67 44.64
N ALA A 140 -18.09 -23.33 45.02
CA ALA A 140 -18.83 -22.22 44.43
C ALA A 140 -18.23 -20.83 44.74
N ASN A 141 -17.62 -20.64 45.91
CA ASN A 141 -16.97 -19.40 46.31
C ASN A 141 -15.50 -19.29 45.83
N GLY A 142 -14.99 -20.29 45.10
CA GLY A 142 -13.60 -20.33 44.64
C GLY A 142 -12.56 -20.56 45.74
N ALA A 143 -12.99 -21.02 46.91
CA ALA A 143 -12.10 -21.39 48.02
C ALA A 143 -11.52 -22.81 47.86
N ASP A 144 -12.24 -23.70 47.15
CA ASP A 144 -11.79 -25.02 46.73
C ASP A 144 -12.04 -25.21 45.21
N ALA A 145 -11.36 -26.16 44.56
CA ALA A 145 -11.56 -26.47 43.15
C ALA A 145 -12.62 -27.57 42.93
N TYR A 146 -13.32 -27.53 41.80
CA TYR A 146 -14.06 -28.69 41.29
C TYR A 146 -13.07 -29.70 40.71
N GLU A 147 -13.09 -30.94 41.18
CA GLU A 147 -12.18 -32.01 40.73
C GLU A 147 -12.51 -32.49 39.30
N HIS A 148 -13.73 -32.24 38.83
CA HIS A 148 -14.21 -32.64 37.51
C HIS A 148 -14.77 -31.43 36.74
N ALA A 149 -14.80 -31.55 35.42
CA ALA A 149 -15.40 -30.56 34.55
C ALA A 149 -16.90 -30.44 34.82
N LEU A 150 -17.39 -29.21 34.91
CA LEU A 150 -18.82 -28.92 34.97
C LEU A 150 -19.40 -28.89 33.56
N THR A 151 -20.57 -29.51 33.37
CA THR A 151 -21.27 -29.55 32.08
C THR A 151 -22.67 -28.99 32.22
N TYR A 152 -23.10 -28.16 31.27
CA TYR A 152 -24.50 -27.73 31.16
C TYR A 152 -25.34 -28.80 30.45
N ALA A 153 -26.65 -28.83 30.74
CA ALA A 153 -27.58 -29.74 30.06
C ALA A 153 -27.86 -29.35 28.60
N ALA A 154 -27.67 -28.07 28.26
CA ALA A 154 -27.77 -27.51 26.92
C ALA A 154 -26.87 -26.27 26.81
N GLY A 155 -26.55 -25.86 25.57
CA GLY A 155 -25.75 -24.68 25.28
C GLY A 155 -26.26 -23.41 25.96
N VAL A 156 -25.37 -22.59 26.51
CA VAL A 156 -25.71 -21.29 27.11
C VAL A 156 -25.21 -20.12 26.26
N THR A 157 -26.01 -19.06 26.16
CA THR A 157 -25.62 -17.79 25.53
C THR A 157 -25.50 -16.69 26.59
N PRO A 158 -24.28 -16.35 27.04
CA PRO A 158 -24.02 -15.24 27.96
C PRO A 158 -24.57 -13.91 27.44
N ALA A 159 -25.20 -13.13 28.33
CA ALA A 159 -25.74 -11.80 28.00
C ALA A 159 -24.86 -10.66 28.56
N ASN A 160 -24.14 -10.93 29.65
CA ASN A 160 -23.30 -9.96 30.36
C ASN A 160 -21.88 -10.47 30.54
N THR A 161 -20.94 -9.57 30.83
CA THR A 161 -19.52 -9.89 31.00
C THR A 161 -19.18 -10.74 32.24
N GLY A 162 -20.12 -10.87 33.19
CA GLY A 162 -19.96 -11.68 34.39
C GLY A 162 -20.61 -13.07 34.31
N ASP A 163 -21.27 -13.40 33.20
CA ASP A 163 -21.96 -14.67 33.04
C ASP A 163 -20.95 -15.81 32.81
N LEU A 164 -21.22 -16.99 33.37
CA LEU A 164 -20.44 -18.19 33.08
C LEU A 164 -20.75 -18.67 31.66
N THR A 165 -19.70 -18.93 30.89
CA THR A 165 -19.78 -19.39 29.50
C THR A 165 -19.50 -20.89 29.43
N ASP A 166 -20.19 -21.64 28.59
CA ASP A 166 -19.84 -23.04 28.33
C ASP A 166 -18.82 -23.19 27.20
N LYS A 167 -18.33 -24.43 27.03
CA LYS A 167 -17.38 -24.75 25.97
C LYS A 167 -18.01 -24.57 24.57
N GLU A 168 -19.28 -24.90 24.40
CA GLU A 168 -19.98 -24.80 23.11
C GLU A 168 -20.03 -23.35 22.61
N TYR A 169 -20.36 -22.40 23.48
CA TYR A 169 -20.34 -20.98 23.18
C TYR A 169 -18.93 -20.49 22.82
N VAL A 170 -17.93 -20.87 23.63
CA VAL A 170 -16.52 -20.49 23.37
C VAL A 170 -16.05 -21.06 22.03
N ASP A 171 -16.34 -22.33 21.74
CA ASP A 171 -15.98 -22.96 20.47
C ASP A 171 -16.76 -22.33 19.29
N GLY A 172 -18.02 -21.98 19.51
CA GLY A 172 -18.88 -21.32 18.52
C GLY A 172 -18.32 -19.96 18.10
N VAL A 173 -17.89 -19.15 19.08
CA VAL A 173 -17.30 -17.83 18.86
C VAL A 173 -15.86 -17.94 18.32
N ALA A 174 -15.08 -18.90 18.79
CA ALA A 174 -13.66 -19.01 18.45
C ALA A 174 -13.37 -19.79 17.16
N PHE A 175 -14.21 -20.78 16.81
CA PHE A 175 -13.86 -21.78 15.79
C PHE A 175 -15.00 -22.17 14.82
N SER A 176 -16.26 -21.78 15.04
CA SER A 176 -17.33 -22.11 14.08
C SER A 176 -17.48 -21.01 13.00
N GLY A 177 -17.27 -21.40 11.74
CA GLY A 177 -17.00 -20.54 10.57
C GLY A 177 -18.08 -19.53 10.13
N ALA A 178 -19.05 -19.16 10.96
CA ALA A 178 -20.02 -18.10 10.67
C ALA A 178 -19.86 -16.84 11.54
N GLY A 179 -19.01 -16.88 12.58
CA GLY A 179 -18.84 -15.79 13.55
C GLY A 179 -17.39 -15.57 13.99
N VAL A 180 -16.43 -15.96 13.15
CA VAL A 180 -15.02 -15.67 13.40
C VAL A 180 -14.87 -14.14 13.55
N ILE A 181 -14.10 -13.70 14.53
CA ILE A 181 -13.70 -12.29 14.63
C ILE A 181 -12.89 -11.98 13.38
N ASP A 182 -13.54 -11.40 12.37
CA ASP A 182 -12.89 -11.02 11.13
C ASP A 182 -11.81 -9.98 11.42
N ALA A 183 -10.61 -10.25 10.92
CA ALA A 183 -9.57 -9.23 10.90
C ALA A 183 -10.02 -8.09 9.97
N SER A 184 -9.79 -6.85 10.40
CA SER A 184 -9.94 -5.68 9.54
C SER A 184 -8.66 -4.87 9.52
N THR A 185 -8.63 -3.80 8.74
CA THR A 185 -7.48 -2.87 8.72
C THR A 185 -7.26 -2.14 10.05
N ILE A 186 -8.22 -2.20 10.98
CA ILE A 186 -8.17 -1.51 12.28
C ILE A 186 -8.36 -2.43 13.49
N ALA A 187 -8.79 -3.68 13.31
CA ALA A 187 -9.05 -4.64 14.38
C ALA A 187 -8.36 -5.98 14.12
N LYS A 188 -7.73 -6.54 15.15
CA LYS A 188 -7.12 -7.88 15.09
C LYS A 188 -8.22 -8.94 15.09
N GLY A 189 -8.05 -9.96 14.25
CA GLY A 189 -8.97 -11.10 14.13
C GLY A 189 -8.23 -12.35 13.68
N VAL A 190 -8.96 -13.44 13.45
CA VAL A 190 -8.38 -14.68 12.88
C VAL A 190 -8.36 -14.54 11.36
N VAL A 191 -7.27 -14.99 10.72
CA VAL A 191 -7.08 -14.97 9.27
C VAL A 191 -6.67 -16.35 8.80
N GLU A 192 -7.07 -16.69 7.57
CA GLU A 192 -6.53 -17.85 6.87
C GLU A 192 -5.23 -17.47 6.16
N LEU A 193 -4.19 -18.30 6.26
CA LEU A 193 -2.95 -18.10 5.52
C LEU A 193 -3.15 -18.60 4.08
N ALA A 194 -3.05 -17.70 3.12
CA ALA A 194 -3.23 -18.04 1.71
C ALA A 194 -2.20 -19.08 1.26
N THR A 195 -2.64 -20.04 0.45
CA THR A 195 -1.74 -20.86 -0.36
C THR A 195 -1.28 -20.08 -1.59
N GLY A 196 -0.19 -20.54 -2.22
CA GLY A 196 0.31 -19.92 -3.45
C GLY A 196 -0.66 -20.05 -4.64
N ALA A 197 -1.57 -21.03 -4.62
CA ALA A 197 -2.60 -21.17 -5.65
C ALA A 197 -3.70 -20.12 -5.49
N GLU A 198 -4.14 -19.86 -4.26
CA GLU A 198 -5.18 -18.86 -3.97
C GLU A 198 -4.69 -17.44 -4.23
N ALA A 199 -3.45 -17.14 -3.84
CA ALA A 199 -2.81 -15.86 -4.14
C ALA A 199 -2.72 -15.59 -5.66
N ALA A 200 -2.45 -16.63 -6.46
CA ALA A 200 -2.35 -16.52 -7.91
C ALA A 200 -3.73 -16.45 -8.60
N ALA A 201 -4.73 -17.16 -8.08
CA ALA A 201 -6.07 -17.21 -8.67
C ALA A 201 -6.91 -15.96 -8.39
N SER A 202 -6.54 -15.13 -7.40
CA SER A 202 -7.36 -13.99 -6.93
C SER A 202 -8.80 -14.40 -6.55
N THR A 203 -9.01 -15.67 -6.23
CA THR A 203 -10.31 -16.19 -5.79
C THR A 203 -10.29 -16.27 -4.27
N ALA A 204 -11.25 -15.61 -3.62
CA ALA A 204 -11.46 -15.69 -2.17
C ALA A 204 -12.09 -17.04 -1.78
N SER A 205 -11.40 -18.15 -2.07
CA SER A 205 -11.95 -19.49 -1.88
C SER A 205 -11.66 -20.10 -0.50
N GLY A 206 -11.34 -19.25 0.48
CA GLY A 206 -11.33 -19.58 1.90
C GLY A 206 -12.72 -19.36 2.49
N GLY A 207 -13.36 -20.42 2.98
CA GLY A 207 -14.78 -20.40 3.38
C GLY A 207 -15.12 -19.50 4.59
N SER A 208 -14.14 -18.89 5.26
CA SER A 208 -14.35 -18.10 6.47
C SER A 208 -13.18 -17.15 6.75
N GLY A 209 -13.31 -15.90 6.31
CA GLY A 209 -12.42 -14.80 6.68
C GLY A 209 -11.47 -14.29 5.57
N PRO A 210 -10.82 -13.13 5.78
CA PRO A 210 -9.85 -12.58 4.84
C PRO A 210 -8.56 -13.40 4.78
N LEU A 211 -8.01 -13.57 3.57
CA LEU A 211 -6.73 -14.24 3.33
C LEU A 211 -5.55 -13.32 3.69
N ALA A 212 -4.63 -13.82 4.53
CA ALA A 212 -3.36 -13.18 4.79
C ALA A 212 -2.26 -13.81 3.93
N LEU A 213 -1.49 -12.98 3.22
CA LEU A 213 -0.34 -13.42 2.43
C LEU A 213 0.90 -13.55 3.34
N PRO A 214 1.44 -14.76 3.56
CA PRO A 214 2.72 -14.92 4.26
C PRO A 214 3.87 -14.31 3.44
N ALA A 215 4.94 -13.91 4.12
CA ALA A 215 6.14 -13.35 3.48
C ALA A 215 6.82 -14.32 2.49
N SER A 216 6.59 -15.63 2.63
CA SER A 216 7.05 -16.65 1.67
C SER A 216 6.35 -16.55 0.31
N LEU A 217 5.16 -15.94 0.26
CA LEU A 217 4.40 -15.68 -0.97
C LEU A 217 4.53 -14.23 -1.44
N ALA A 218 4.48 -13.24 -0.53
CA ALA A 218 4.55 -11.83 -0.88
C ALA A 218 5.78 -11.16 -0.27
N THR A 219 6.80 -10.88 -1.09
CA THR A 219 8.06 -10.30 -0.65
C THR A 219 8.68 -9.39 -1.69
N SER A 220 9.40 -8.37 -1.25
CA SER A 220 10.16 -7.46 -2.11
C SER A 220 11.53 -8.03 -2.51
N THR A 221 11.95 -9.14 -1.90
CA THR A 221 13.25 -9.77 -2.15
C THR A 221 13.06 -11.11 -2.82
N TYR A 222 13.58 -11.27 -4.04
CA TYR A 222 13.40 -12.49 -4.84
C TYR A 222 13.81 -13.77 -4.10
N ASN A 223 15.00 -13.78 -3.49
CA ASN A 223 15.53 -14.96 -2.80
C ASN A 223 14.81 -15.32 -1.50
N SER A 224 13.99 -14.40 -0.97
CA SER A 224 13.15 -14.66 0.20
C SER A 224 11.81 -15.29 -0.16
N ALA A 225 11.48 -15.37 -1.46
CA ALA A 225 10.26 -15.97 -1.97
C ALA A 225 10.46 -17.48 -2.12
N THR A 226 10.23 -18.23 -1.04
CA THR A 226 10.51 -19.67 -1.00
C THR A 226 9.39 -20.55 -1.57
N ALA A 227 8.25 -19.96 -1.91
CA ALA A 227 7.11 -20.66 -2.49
C ALA A 227 7.21 -20.77 -4.03
N GLY A 228 6.57 -21.80 -4.60
CA GLY A 228 6.54 -22.00 -6.05
C GLY A 228 5.76 -20.93 -6.83
N ASN A 229 4.73 -20.35 -6.22
CA ASN A 229 4.01 -19.18 -6.74
C ASN A 229 4.34 -17.99 -5.84
N VAL A 230 4.64 -16.84 -6.42
CA VAL A 230 5.06 -15.63 -5.70
C VAL A 230 4.28 -14.41 -6.17
N VAL A 231 4.00 -13.50 -5.25
CA VAL A 231 3.43 -12.17 -5.49
C VAL A 231 4.56 -11.15 -5.32
N PRO A 232 5.14 -10.63 -6.42
CA PRO A 232 6.17 -9.61 -6.31
C PRO A 232 5.56 -8.34 -5.71
N VAL A 233 6.16 -7.83 -4.64
CA VAL A 233 5.78 -6.53 -4.05
C VAL A 233 6.92 -5.54 -4.21
N THR A 234 6.58 -4.25 -4.19
CA THR A 234 7.60 -3.20 -4.28
C THR A 234 8.39 -3.10 -2.99
N ASP A 235 9.68 -2.83 -3.14
CA ASP A 235 10.53 -2.49 -2.02
C ASP A 235 10.11 -1.15 -1.41
N ALA A 236 10.06 -1.08 -0.09
CA ALA A 236 9.54 0.07 0.63
C ALA A 236 10.41 1.33 0.45
N ALA A 237 11.72 1.18 0.22
CA ALA A 237 12.64 2.31 0.07
C ALA A 237 12.67 2.81 -1.38
N THR A 238 12.81 1.90 -2.33
CA THR A 238 13.02 2.22 -3.75
C THR A 238 11.73 2.35 -4.54
N LYS A 239 10.61 1.84 -4.01
CA LYS A 239 9.32 1.73 -4.70
C LYS A 239 9.39 0.91 -6.00
N ALA A 240 10.42 0.06 -6.14
CA ALA A 240 10.66 -0.76 -7.32
C ALA A 240 10.44 -2.26 -7.03
N ILE A 241 10.18 -3.04 -8.08
CA ILE A 241 10.20 -4.51 -8.04
C ILE A 241 11.64 -4.97 -8.23
N ASP A 242 12.12 -5.93 -7.43
CA ASP A 242 13.45 -6.52 -7.61
C ASP A 242 13.57 -7.14 -9.02
N GLN A 243 14.63 -6.77 -9.74
CA GLN A 243 14.89 -7.19 -11.11
C GLN A 243 14.93 -8.71 -11.28
N ASN A 244 15.26 -9.46 -10.22
CA ASN A 244 15.36 -10.92 -10.26
C ASN A 244 13.98 -11.61 -10.34
N PHE A 245 12.88 -10.90 -10.03
CA PHE A 245 11.53 -11.38 -10.35
C PHE A 245 11.24 -11.38 -11.85
N LEU A 246 12.08 -10.74 -12.66
CA LEU A 246 11.97 -10.71 -14.12
C LEU A 246 13.02 -11.68 -14.71
N PRO A 247 12.64 -12.55 -15.66
CA PRO A 247 13.61 -13.48 -16.26
C PRO A 247 14.73 -12.73 -16.98
N ALA A 248 16.00 -13.02 -16.65
CA ALA A 248 17.15 -12.38 -17.30
C ALA A 248 17.25 -12.64 -18.81
N THR A 249 16.53 -13.65 -19.32
CA THR A 249 16.52 -14.08 -20.73
C THR A 249 15.19 -13.82 -21.43
N THR A 250 14.38 -12.86 -20.98
CA THR A 250 13.08 -12.59 -21.62
C THR A 250 13.24 -12.26 -23.11
N THR A 251 12.79 -13.19 -23.97
CA THR A 251 12.52 -12.98 -25.39
C THR A 251 11.22 -12.20 -25.62
N LYS A 252 10.44 -11.97 -24.56
CA LYS A 252 9.21 -11.16 -24.57
C LYS A 252 9.48 -9.80 -23.95
N VAL A 253 9.35 -8.75 -24.75
CA VAL A 253 9.45 -7.35 -24.33
C VAL A 253 8.34 -7.05 -23.34
N PHE A 254 8.69 -6.54 -22.15
CA PHE A 254 7.71 -5.93 -21.24
C PHE A 254 7.14 -4.68 -21.92
N GLN A 255 5.92 -4.78 -22.46
CA GLN A 255 5.20 -3.65 -22.99
C GLN A 255 4.50 -2.92 -21.83
N PHE A 256 5.15 -1.90 -21.30
CA PHE A 256 4.49 -0.96 -20.40
C PHE A 256 3.46 -0.14 -21.20
N ALA A 257 2.25 0.02 -20.66
CA ALA A 257 1.08 0.53 -21.38
C ALA A 257 1.20 1.98 -21.88
N SER A 258 2.24 2.73 -21.51
CA SER A 258 2.56 4.01 -22.14
C SER A 258 3.68 3.81 -23.15
N SER A 259 3.33 3.75 -24.43
CA SER A 259 4.26 3.60 -25.54
C SER A 259 5.23 4.78 -25.60
N THR A 260 6.37 4.65 -24.90
CA THR A 260 7.55 5.51 -25.06
C THR A 260 8.42 5.08 -26.24
N TYR A 261 7.94 4.12 -27.05
CA TYR A 261 8.68 3.51 -28.12
C TYR A 261 8.07 3.86 -29.48
N ILE A 262 8.91 4.24 -30.45
CA ILE A 262 8.56 4.16 -31.87
C ILE A 262 9.13 2.83 -32.38
N GLY A 263 8.28 1.80 -32.43
CA GLY A 263 8.72 0.42 -32.68
C GLY A 263 9.47 -0.17 -31.47
N PHE A 264 10.73 -0.58 -31.66
CA PHE A 264 11.59 -1.15 -30.59
C PHE A 264 12.56 -0.14 -29.96
N PHE A 265 12.48 1.15 -30.32
CA PHE A 265 13.44 2.17 -29.86
C PHE A 265 12.77 3.19 -28.93
N PRO A 266 13.34 3.51 -27.74
CA PRO A 266 12.77 4.54 -26.88
C PRO A 266 12.85 5.91 -27.58
N ALA A 267 11.73 6.59 -27.75
CA ALA A 267 11.66 7.87 -28.45
C ALA A 267 12.52 8.97 -27.79
N TYR A 268 12.77 8.86 -26.47
CA TYR A 268 13.57 9.83 -25.73
C TYR A 268 15.09 9.70 -25.92
N THR A 269 15.58 8.63 -26.56
CA THR A 269 17.02 8.47 -26.84
C THR A 269 17.44 9.07 -28.17
N ILE A 270 16.51 9.24 -29.12
CA ILE A 270 16.83 9.82 -30.44
C ILE A 270 17.41 11.23 -30.28
N GLY A 271 18.68 11.38 -30.65
CA GLY A 271 19.37 12.68 -30.68
C GLY A 271 19.95 13.13 -29.35
N LYS A 272 20.05 12.25 -28.34
CA LYS A 272 20.84 12.53 -27.13
C LYS A 272 22.32 12.62 -27.44
N ASN A 273 22.80 11.82 -28.40
CA ASN A 273 24.18 11.86 -28.86
C ASN A 273 24.25 12.32 -30.31
N SER A 274 25.35 12.99 -30.65
CA SER A 274 25.61 13.38 -32.03
C SER A 274 27.10 13.31 -32.36
N GLN A 275 27.39 13.03 -33.63
CA GLN A 275 28.72 13.15 -34.19
C GLN A 275 28.63 13.98 -35.47
N ILE A 276 29.54 14.97 -35.58
CA ILE A 276 29.57 15.93 -36.67
C ILE A 276 30.87 15.74 -37.45
N PHE A 277 30.76 15.54 -38.75
CA PHE A 277 31.89 15.39 -39.67
C PHE A 277 32.01 16.63 -40.54
N THR A 278 33.11 17.36 -40.39
CA THR A 278 33.38 18.63 -41.09
C THR A 278 34.67 18.59 -41.91
N SER A 279 35.59 17.69 -41.58
CA SER A 279 36.83 17.46 -42.33
C SER A 279 36.50 16.82 -43.68
N THR A 280 36.98 17.42 -44.77
CA THR A 280 36.75 16.93 -46.13
C THR A 280 37.42 15.57 -46.36
N GLY A 281 36.86 14.79 -47.28
CA GLY A 281 37.32 13.44 -47.59
C GLY A 281 36.57 12.34 -46.82
N THR A 282 37.17 11.15 -46.78
CA THR A 282 36.52 9.95 -46.22
C THR A 282 36.85 9.79 -44.75
N SER A 283 35.82 9.53 -43.96
CA SER A 283 35.88 9.16 -42.55
C SER A 283 34.91 8.01 -42.28
N THR A 284 34.80 7.59 -41.02
CA THR A 284 33.94 6.47 -40.63
C THR A 284 33.18 6.81 -39.36
N PHE A 285 31.87 6.58 -39.39
CA PHE A 285 31.02 6.57 -38.21
C PHE A 285 31.02 5.16 -37.62
N ALA A 286 31.56 4.99 -36.42
CA ALA A 286 31.47 3.74 -35.67
C ALA A 286 30.12 3.69 -34.96
N VAL A 287 29.29 2.70 -35.26
CA VAL A 287 27.94 2.56 -34.68
C VAL A 287 28.10 2.16 -33.21
N PRO A 288 27.66 2.98 -32.24
CA PRO A 288 27.78 2.62 -30.84
C PRO A 288 26.97 1.37 -30.49
N SER A 289 27.45 0.60 -29.51
CA SER A 289 26.78 -0.63 -29.09
C SER A 289 25.33 -0.36 -28.68
N GLY A 290 24.40 -1.20 -29.17
CA GLY A 290 22.96 -1.10 -28.87
C GLY A 290 22.18 -0.13 -29.77
N ILE A 291 22.84 0.58 -30.68
CA ILE A 291 22.18 1.50 -31.61
C ILE A 291 21.78 0.77 -32.89
N THR A 292 20.48 0.78 -33.20
CA THR A 292 19.90 0.14 -34.39
C THR A 292 19.38 1.14 -35.42
N LYS A 293 19.17 2.41 -35.02
CA LYS A 293 18.73 3.48 -35.91
C LYS A 293 19.48 4.77 -35.63
N VAL A 294 19.73 5.55 -36.68
CA VAL A 294 20.31 6.88 -36.61
C VAL A 294 19.55 7.84 -37.51
N GLN A 295 19.45 9.12 -37.13
CA GLN A 295 19.06 10.18 -38.05
C GLN A 295 20.33 10.81 -38.63
N VAL A 296 20.38 10.93 -39.95
CA VAL A 296 21.48 11.58 -40.66
C VAL A 296 21.00 12.80 -41.41
N GLN A 297 21.81 13.86 -41.37
CA GLN A 297 21.66 15.06 -42.18
C GLN A 297 22.97 15.29 -42.92
N VAL A 298 22.91 15.22 -44.24
CA VAL A 298 24.05 15.31 -45.16
C VAL A 298 23.87 16.55 -46.01
N GLN A 299 24.86 17.43 -46.03
CA GLN A 299 24.87 18.67 -46.81
C GLN A 299 26.07 18.65 -47.77
N GLY A 300 25.79 18.79 -49.07
CA GLY A 300 26.81 18.91 -50.10
C GLY A 300 27.56 20.24 -49.97
N ALA A 301 28.76 20.32 -50.54
CA ALA A 301 29.55 21.54 -50.54
C ALA A 301 29.00 22.60 -51.51
N GLY A 302 29.31 23.87 -51.31
CA GLY A 302 28.96 24.93 -52.26
C GLY A 302 29.93 25.00 -53.43
N GLY A 303 29.47 25.54 -54.56
CA GLY A 303 30.33 25.86 -55.70
C GLY A 303 31.26 27.04 -55.40
N GLY A 304 32.35 27.14 -56.17
CA GLY A 304 33.18 28.34 -56.22
C GLY A 304 32.64 29.33 -57.24
N SER A 305 32.98 30.61 -57.08
CA SER A 305 32.54 31.69 -57.97
C SER A 305 33.71 32.31 -58.75
N ASP A 306 33.38 33.03 -59.81
CA ASP A 306 34.21 34.09 -60.40
C ASP A 306 33.41 35.39 -60.48
N LEU A 307 32.63 35.60 -61.55
CA LEU A 307 31.80 36.79 -61.75
C LEU A 307 30.39 36.65 -61.17
N ALA A 308 29.68 35.58 -61.56
CA ALA A 308 28.33 35.29 -61.05
C ALA A 308 28.41 34.55 -59.71
N GLY A 309 27.29 34.48 -59.00
CA GLY A 309 27.15 33.68 -57.79
C GLY A 309 27.15 32.20 -58.13
N SER A 310 27.73 31.39 -57.25
CA SER A 310 27.73 29.93 -57.37
C SER A 310 26.60 29.29 -56.57
N GLY A 311 26.28 28.02 -56.86
CA GLY A 311 25.21 27.31 -56.18
C GLY A 311 25.61 26.79 -54.80
N ALA A 312 24.65 26.70 -53.89
CA ALA A 312 24.80 25.97 -52.64
C ALA A 312 24.67 24.46 -52.83
N GLY A 313 25.23 23.66 -51.94
CA GLY A 313 25.00 22.21 -51.95
C GLY A 313 23.57 21.82 -51.53
N GLY A 314 23.15 20.62 -51.90
CA GLY A 314 21.87 20.05 -51.46
C GLY A 314 21.90 19.55 -50.02
N THR A 315 20.74 19.20 -49.47
CA THR A 315 20.60 18.56 -48.16
C THR A 315 19.74 17.30 -48.24
N CYS A 316 20.27 16.19 -47.75
CA CYS A 316 19.53 14.95 -47.56
C CYS A 316 19.34 14.70 -46.05
N ILE A 317 18.12 14.34 -45.63
CA ILE A 317 17.80 13.94 -44.25
C ILE A 317 17.13 12.58 -44.28
N LYS A 318 17.60 11.65 -43.45
CA LYS A 318 17.09 10.27 -43.42
C LYS A 318 17.17 9.62 -42.05
N THR A 319 16.22 8.76 -41.73
CA THR A 319 16.37 7.76 -40.67
C THR A 319 16.92 6.46 -41.24
N VAL A 320 18.09 6.05 -40.78
CA VAL A 320 18.82 4.88 -41.30
C VAL A 320 18.79 3.76 -40.27
N ASP A 321 18.46 2.55 -40.73
CA ASP A 321 18.67 1.31 -39.97
C ASP A 321 20.14 0.90 -40.08
N VAL A 322 20.81 0.81 -38.93
CA VAL A 322 22.23 0.44 -38.81
C VAL A 322 22.40 -0.89 -38.07
N SER A 323 21.32 -1.63 -37.81
CA SER A 323 21.34 -2.89 -37.04
C SER A 323 22.25 -3.97 -37.62
N ALA A 324 22.48 -3.95 -38.94
CA ALA A 324 23.33 -4.92 -39.64
C ALA A 324 24.78 -4.43 -39.86
N THR A 325 25.17 -3.28 -39.28
CA THR A 325 26.48 -2.66 -39.52
C THR A 325 27.14 -2.18 -38.24
N THR A 326 28.44 -2.38 -38.09
CA THR A 326 29.23 -1.83 -36.97
C THR A 326 29.86 -0.48 -37.30
N SER A 327 29.92 -0.13 -38.59
CA SER A 327 30.48 1.14 -39.05
C SER A 327 29.89 1.55 -40.40
N VAL A 328 29.79 2.85 -40.63
CA VAL A 328 29.30 3.42 -41.89
C VAL A 328 30.32 4.43 -42.43
N GLN A 329 30.63 4.36 -43.72
CA GLN A 329 31.49 5.34 -44.38
C GLN A 329 30.80 6.72 -44.42
N VAL A 330 31.56 7.78 -44.16
CA VAL A 330 31.11 9.17 -44.27
C VAL A 330 32.06 9.90 -45.19
N PHE A 331 31.54 10.62 -46.20
CA PHE A 331 32.33 11.48 -47.06
C PHE A 331 31.85 12.92 -46.94
N VAL A 332 32.76 13.85 -46.71
CA VAL A 332 32.45 15.29 -46.69
C VAL A 332 33.07 15.94 -47.91
N GLY A 333 32.24 16.54 -48.75
CA GLY A 333 32.67 17.24 -49.96
C GLY A 333 33.45 18.51 -49.65
N ALA A 334 34.51 18.77 -50.41
CA ALA A 334 35.21 20.05 -50.38
C ALA A 334 34.43 21.12 -51.15
N GLY A 335 34.50 22.37 -50.69
CA GLY A 335 33.98 23.51 -51.42
C GLY A 335 34.64 23.65 -52.80
N GLY A 336 33.87 24.10 -53.78
CA GLY A 336 34.40 24.41 -55.10
C GLY A 336 35.43 25.54 -55.00
N ALA A 337 36.57 25.37 -55.65
CA ALA A 337 37.60 26.40 -55.76
C ALA A 337 37.09 27.62 -56.56
N ALA A 338 37.52 28.81 -56.14
CA ALA A 338 37.29 30.05 -56.85
C ALA A 338 37.80 29.98 -58.29
N GLY A 339 37.09 30.63 -59.21
CA GLY A 339 37.63 30.93 -60.52
C GLY A 339 38.66 32.06 -60.42
N THR A 340 39.68 31.98 -61.26
CA THR A 340 40.55 33.13 -61.55
C THR A 340 39.80 34.13 -62.42
N SER A 341 40.21 35.40 -62.44
CA SER A 341 39.52 36.45 -63.21
C SER A 341 39.26 36.08 -64.67
N GLY A 342 37.98 36.05 -65.07
CA GLY A 342 37.54 35.65 -66.41
C GLY A 342 37.42 34.14 -66.60
N GLY A 343 37.57 33.37 -65.52
CA GLY A 343 37.47 31.92 -65.48
C GLY A 343 36.09 31.45 -65.00
N THR A 344 36.03 30.17 -64.62
CA THR A 344 34.83 29.57 -64.03
C THR A 344 35.18 29.04 -62.65
N GLY A 345 34.26 29.19 -61.71
CA GLY A 345 34.40 28.50 -60.44
C GLY A 345 34.15 27.01 -60.61
N THR A 346 34.75 26.18 -59.76
CA THR A 346 34.53 24.73 -59.82
C THR A 346 33.30 24.34 -58.98
N ALA A 347 32.70 23.19 -59.32
CA ALA A 347 31.60 22.65 -58.53
C ALA A 347 32.07 22.20 -57.14
N GLY A 348 31.18 22.30 -56.15
CA GLY A 348 31.40 21.72 -54.84
C GLY A 348 31.35 20.19 -54.89
N GLY A 349 32.11 19.55 -54.01
CA GLY A 349 32.03 18.11 -53.80
C GLY A 349 30.70 17.69 -53.16
N TRP A 350 30.21 16.53 -53.58
CA TRP A 350 29.18 15.77 -52.88
C TRP A 350 29.60 15.38 -51.45
N SER A 351 28.62 15.27 -50.55
CA SER A 351 28.77 14.67 -49.22
C SER A 351 27.85 13.46 -49.10
N THR A 352 28.24 12.43 -48.36
CA THR A 352 27.48 11.19 -48.24
C THR A 352 27.55 10.54 -46.86
N PHE A 353 26.48 9.80 -46.54
CA PHE A 353 26.45 8.79 -45.49
C PHE A 353 26.16 7.42 -46.12
N GLY A 354 27.02 6.45 -45.85
CA GLY A 354 27.07 5.16 -46.55
C GLY A 354 27.98 5.20 -47.78
N THR A 355 28.53 4.05 -48.14
CA THR A 355 29.40 3.91 -49.32
C THR A 355 28.69 4.43 -50.56
N ASN A 356 29.29 5.39 -51.25
CA ASN A 356 28.72 6.08 -52.41
C ASN A 356 27.32 6.69 -52.18
N GLY A 357 26.98 7.06 -50.94
CA GLY A 357 25.70 7.66 -50.62
C GLY A 357 24.51 6.70 -50.65
N PHE A 358 24.76 5.40 -50.45
CA PHE A 358 23.72 4.38 -50.39
C PHE A 358 22.57 4.75 -49.44
N TYR A 359 22.88 5.31 -48.27
CA TYR A 359 21.84 5.76 -47.34
C TYR A 359 21.35 7.16 -47.67
N CYS A 360 22.25 8.12 -47.83
CA CYS A 360 21.92 9.53 -47.99
C CYS A 360 23.04 10.25 -48.75
N SER A 361 22.68 10.99 -49.81
CA SER A 361 23.64 11.66 -50.68
C SER A 361 23.19 13.09 -50.98
N ALA A 362 24.11 14.04 -50.85
CA ALA A 362 23.86 15.43 -51.21
C ALA A 362 24.96 15.94 -52.14
N ASN A 363 24.59 16.27 -53.37
CA ASN A 363 25.52 16.82 -54.34
C ASN A 363 25.92 18.24 -53.97
N GLY A 364 27.14 18.63 -54.35
CA GLY A 364 27.57 20.00 -54.22
C GLY A 364 26.90 20.92 -55.24
N GLY A 365 26.92 22.22 -54.96
CA GLY A 365 26.44 23.24 -55.89
C GLY A 365 27.40 23.42 -57.07
N SER A 366 26.85 23.77 -58.23
CA SER A 366 27.66 24.08 -59.40
C SER A 366 28.46 25.35 -59.18
N GLY A 367 29.68 25.40 -59.71
CA GLY A 367 30.45 26.63 -59.79
C GLY A 367 29.78 27.65 -60.71
N SER A 368 30.10 28.93 -60.55
CA SER A 368 29.59 29.96 -61.47
C SER A 368 30.32 29.91 -62.80
N GLY A 369 29.58 30.13 -63.89
CA GLY A 369 30.14 30.36 -65.22
C GLY A 369 30.48 31.84 -65.42
N THR A 370 30.13 32.35 -66.60
CA THR A 370 30.25 33.78 -66.96
C THR A 370 29.22 34.64 -66.21
N ALA A 371 29.26 35.96 -66.42
CA ALA A 371 28.42 36.94 -65.74
C ALA A 371 26.91 36.62 -65.72
N SER A 372 26.37 35.97 -66.75
CA SER A 372 24.95 35.61 -66.88
C SER A 372 24.63 34.16 -66.49
N SER A 373 25.62 33.39 -66.04
CA SER A 373 25.50 31.95 -65.80
C SER A 373 25.79 31.61 -64.33
N PRO A 374 24.86 31.88 -63.40
CA PRO A 374 25.05 31.51 -62.01
C PRO A 374 25.09 29.99 -61.84
N GLY A 375 25.79 29.55 -60.79
CA GLY A 375 25.82 28.14 -60.42
C GLY A 375 24.46 27.67 -59.91
N SER A 376 23.96 26.55 -60.45
CA SER A 376 22.78 25.87 -59.92
C SER A 376 23.06 25.24 -58.55
N GLY A 377 22.04 25.18 -57.69
CA GLY A 377 22.16 24.48 -56.42
C GLY A 377 22.26 22.96 -56.59
N GLY A 378 22.95 22.31 -55.67
CA GLY A 378 23.15 20.87 -55.64
C GLY A 378 21.87 20.13 -55.27
N ALA A 379 21.61 19.01 -55.94
CA ALA A 379 20.47 18.14 -55.64
C ALA A 379 20.83 17.09 -54.56
N ALA A 380 19.86 16.74 -53.72
CA ALA A 380 19.96 15.66 -52.75
C ALA A 380 19.15 14.43 -53.19
N THR A 381 19.59 13.24 -52.80
CA THR A 381 18.94 11.96 -53.15
C THR A 381 19.00 10.96 -52.00
N SER A 382 18.14 9.94 -52.10
CA SER A 382 18.04 8.81 -51.16
C SER A 382 17.56 9.15 -49.75
N GLY A 383 17.36 10.43 -49.41
CA GLY A 383 16.78 10.85 -48.13
C GLY A 383 15.28 10.65 -48.06
N ASP A 384 14.75 10.61 -46.83
CA ASP A 384 13.31 10.74 -46.56
C ASP A 384 12.85 12.17 -46.91
N LEU A 385 13.73 13.15 -46.72
CA LEU A 385 13.60 14.52 -47.19
C LEU A 385 14.84 14.92 -48.00
N ASN A 386 14.63 15.41 -49.21
CA ASN A 386 15.68 15.88 -50.12
C ASN A 386 15.40 17.35 -50.49
N ILE A 387 16.34 18.23 -50.17
CA ILE A 387 16.23 19.67 -50.36
C ILE A 387 17.34 20.12 -51.32
N THR A 388 16.97 20.77 -52.40
CA THR A 388 17.94 21.36 -53.35
C THR A 388 18.54 22.63 -52.75
N GLY A 389 19.85 22.82 -52.91
CA GLY A 389 20.49 24.09 -52.57
C GLY A 389 19.95 25.24 -53.41
N GLN A 390 20.09 26.48 -52.94
CA GLN A 390 19.73 27.63 -53.75
C GLN A 390 20.76 27.80 -54.89
N ALA A 391 20.30 28.25 -56.06
CA ALA A 391 21.20 28.75 -57.10
C ALA A 391 21.81 30.10 -56.69
N GLY A 392 22.96 30.43 -57.26
CA GLY A 392 23.49 31.79 -57.19
C GLY A 392 22.69 32.78 -58.07
N SER A 393 23.01 34.06 -58.01
CA SER A 393 22.45 35.08 -58.89
C SER A 393 23.45 35.50 -59.99
N PRO A 394 22.98 35.98 -61.14
CA PRO A 394 23.86 36.55 -62.16
C PRO A 394 24.49 37.86 -61.65
N VAL A 395 25.48 38.37 -62.39
CA VAL A 395 26.01 39.73 -62.20
C VAL A 395 24.90 40.75 -62.45
N PHE A 396 24.82 41.78 -61.60
CA PHE A 396 23.92 42.90 -61.82
C PHE A 396 24.62 43.95 -62.70
N ASP A 397 24.14 44.11 -63.95
CA ASP A 397 24.64 45.13 -64.89
C ASP A 397 23.95 46.47 -64.65
N GLY A 398 24.67 47.42 -64.04
CA GLY A 398 24.18 48.75 -63.68
C GLY A 398 25.32 49.69 -63.28
N ALA A 399 25.01 50.95 -62.93
CA ALA A 399 26.02 51.98 -62.64
C ALA A 399 27.05 51.60 -61.53
N THR A 400 26.72 50.62 -60.69
CA THR A 400 27.65 49.94 -59.79
C THR A 400 27.59 48.45 -60.08
N ALA A 401 28.21 48.00 -61.17
CA ALA A 401 28.17 46.60 -61.54
C ALA A 401 28.77 45.74 -60.40
N ARG A 402 28.01 44.74 -59.95
CA ARG A 402 28.28 43.90 -58.77
C ARG A 402 28.23 42.45 -59.18
N GLY A 403 29.18 41.66 -58.66
CA GLY A 403 29.18 40.22 -58.83
C GLY A 403 27.89 39.60 -58.29
N GLY A 404 27.59 38.39 -58.74
CA GLY A 404 26.40 37.68 -58.28
C GLY A 404 26.54 37.16 -56.85
N ASP A 405 25.44 37.07 -56.12
CA ASP A 405 25.38 36.49 -54.78
C ASP A 405 25.36 34.95 -54.87
N GLY A 406 26.13 34.29 -54.02
CA GLY A 406 26.10 32.84 -53.89
C GLY A 406 24.76 32.33 -53.38
N GLY A 407 24.42 31.09 -53.70
CA GLY A 407 23.26 30.42 -53.15
C GLY A 407 23.41 30.09 -51.66
N SER A 408 22.30 30.11 -50.92
CA SER A 408 22.22 29.63 -49.54
C SER A 408 21.89 28.14 -49.46
N SER A 409 22.42 27.48 -48.43
CA SER A 409 22.12 26.08 -48.08
C SER A 409 21.25 26.02 -46.83
N MET A 410 20.88 24.81 -46.38
CA MET A 410 20.17 24.64 -45.10
C MET A 410 21.02 25.05 -43.88
N LEU A 411 22.35 25.07 -44.01
CA LEU A 411 23.30 25.27 -42.90
C LEU A 411 24.31 26.39 -43.18
N GLY A 412 24.02 27.26 -44.13
CA GLY A 412 24.91 28.34 -44.54
C GLY A 412 24.25 29.35 -45.48
N PHE A 413 24.78 30.56 -45.48
CA PHE A 413 24.32 31.66 -46.31
C PHE A 413 25.33 31.91 -47.43
N GLY A 414 24.81 32.15 -48.63
CA GLY A 414 25.66 32.44 -49.79
C GLY A 414 26.49 33.70 -49.62
N GLY A 415 27.66 33.72 -50.26
CA GLY A 415 28.57 34.86 -50.24
C GLY A 415 27.99 36.03 -51.01
N ARG A 416 28.12 37.24 -50.45
CA ARG A 416 27.63 38.46 -51.10
C ARG A 416 28.53 38.86 -52.27
N GLY A 417 27.93 39.09 -53.42
CA GLY A 417 28.61 39.62 -54.60
C GLY A 417 29.04 41.07 -54.40
N VAL A 418 30.19 41.43 -54.96
CA VAL A 418 30.83 42.74 -54.73
C VAL A 418 31.17 43.47 -56.02
N ALA A 419 31.37 44.79 -55.92
CA ALA A 419 31.82 45.61 -57.03
C ALA A 419 33.35 45.50 -57.25
N ALA A 420 33.80 45.90 -58.44
CA ALA A 420 35.14 45.70 -59.01
C ALA A 420 36.37 46.01 -58.16
N THR A 421 36.23 46.88 -57.16
CA THR A 421 37.35 47.33 -56.32
C THR A 421 37.49 46.56 -55.01
N SER A 422 36.59 45.61 -54.74
CA SER A 422 36.55 44.80 -53.52
C SER A 422 36.63 43.32 -53.87
N GLY A 423 37.35 42.52 -53.07
CA GLY A 423 37.38 41.06 -53.21
C GLY A 423 36.03 40.44 -52.89
N ALA A 424 35.65 39.40 -53.63
CA ALA A 424 34.41 38.65 -53.39
C ALA A 424 34.31 38.16 -51.93
N ASN A 425 33.09 38.09 -51.40
CA ASN A 425 32.87 37.52 -50.08
C ASN A 425 32.63 36.01 -50.20
N PRO A 426 33.33 35.19 -49.39
CA PRO A 426 33.02 33.78 -49.29
C PRO A 426 31.62 33.59 -48.68
N GLY A 427 31.01 32.45 -48.99
CA GLY A 427 29.83 32.00 -48.26
C GLY A 427 30.15 31.76 -46.78
N THR A 428 29.12 31.83 -45.93
CA THR A 428 29.24 31.56 -44.49
C THR A 428 28.50 30.27 -44.16
N GLY A 429 29.13 29.39 -43.37
CA GLY A 429 28.56 28.09 -43.02
C GLY A 429 28.70 27.01 -44.11
N TYR A 430 28.17 25.82 -43.83
CA TYR A 430 28.43 24.63 -44.63
C TYR A 430 27.59 24.58 -45.90
N GLY A 431 28.20 24.18 -47.01
CA GLY A 431 27.53 24.06 -48.30
C GLY A 431 27.12 25.38 -48.94
N SER A 432 27.57 26.52 -48.40
CA SER A 432 27.25 27.84 -48.92
C SER A 432 27.92 28.11 -50.27
N GLY A 433 27.19 28.66 -51.23
CA GLY A 433 27.77 29.13 -52.49
C GLY A 433 28.63 30.38 -52.28
N ALA A 434 29.72 30.50 -53.02
CA ALA A 434 30.54 31.69 -53.08
C ALA A 434 29.88 32.84 -53.88
N GLY A 435 30.10 34.09 -53.44
CA GLY A 435 29.72 35.29 -54.16
C GLY A 435 30.77 35.69 -55.19
N GLY A 436 30.36 36.28 -56.31
CA GLY A 436 31.27 36.70 -57.37
C GLY A 436 31.85 38.11 -57.18
N ALA A 437 32.92 38.42 -57.91
CA ALA A 437 33.53 39.75 -58.02
C ALA A 437 33.30 40.29 -59.43
N ASN A 438 32.79 41.51 -59.58
CA ASN A 438 32.57 42.07 -60.91
C ASN A 438 33.83 42.71 -61.49
N ALA A 439 34.42 42.15 -62.55
CA ALA A 439 35.39 42.77 -63.47
C ALA A 439 36.54 43.61 -62.85
N GLY A 440 37.69 42.97 -62.59
CA GLY A 440 38.96 43.66 -62.34
C GLY A 440 39.94 42.86 -61.48
N ASN A 441 40.65 41.89 -62.07
CA ASN A 441 41.76 41.11 -61.46
C ASN A 441 41.52 40.44 -60.08
N THR A 442 40.34 40.55 -59.49
CA THR A 442 39.95 39.84 -58.28
C THR A 442 39.14 38.62 -58.71
N GLY A 443 39.68 37.43 -58.45
CA GLY A 443 38.92 36.19 -58.62
C GLY A 443 37.76 36.14 -57.63
N GLY A 444 36.82 35.23 -57.87
CA GLY A 444 35.76 34.95 -56.91
C GLY A 444 36.30 34.27 -55.64
N THR A 445 35.41 33.63 -54.88
CA THR A 445 35.78 32.90 -53.66
C THR A 445 35.42 31.42 -53.76
N SER A 446 35.98 30.63 -52.86
CA SER A 446 35.63 29.22 -52.75
C SER A 446 34.29 29.04 -52.04
N GLY A 447 33.54 28.01 -52.43
CA GLY A 447 32.34 27.60 -51.70
C GLY A 447 32.65 27.02 -50.32
N GLY A 448 31.65 26.96 -49.46
CA GLY A 448 31.76 26.30 -48.16
C GLY A 448 31.82 24.78 -48.32
N ASN A 449 32.66 24.11 -47.52
CA ASN A 449 32.69 22.64 -47.44
C ASN A 449 31.33 22.06 -47.03
N GLY A 450 31.08 20.80 -47.36
CA GLY A 450 29.93 20.06 -46.88
C GLY A 450 29.99 19.75 -45.38
N ILE A 451 28.98 19.03 -44.90
CA ILE A 451 28.92 18.53 -43.51
C ILE A 451 28.03 17.30 -43.44
N VAL A 452 28.36 16.38 -42.53
CA VAL A 452 27.49 15.25 -42.17
C VAL A 452 27.25 15.27 -40.67
N ILE A 453 25.98 15.21 -40.27
CA ILE A 453 25.55 15.18 -38.86
C ILE A 453 24.81 13.87 -38.63
N VAL A 454 25.25 13.08 -37.65
CA VAL A 454 24.64 11.82 -37.25
C VAL A 454 24.11 11.97 -35.82
N ARG A 455 22.87 11.56 -35.57
CA ARG A 455 22.17 11.65 -34.28
C ARG A 455 21.57 10.30 -33.89
N TRP A 456 21.71 9.87 -32.63
CA TRP A 456 21.21 8.57 -32.16
C TRP A 456 20.84 8.57 -30.67
#